data_AF-A0A5N7BJA0-F1
#
_entry.id   AF-A0A5N7BJA0-F1
#
_cell.length_a   1.000
_cell.length_b   1.000
_cell.length_c   1.000
_cell.angle_alpha   90.00
_cell.angle_beta   90.00
_cell.angle_gamma   90.00
#
_symmetry.space_group_name_H-M   'P 1'
#
loop_
_entity.id
_entity.type
_entity.pdbx_description
1 polymer ?
#
loop_
_entity_poly.entity_id
_entity_poly.type
_entity_poly.pdbx_seq_one_letter_code
_entity_poly.pdbx_strand_id
1 'polypeptide(L)'
;MGSHVTVWRWREAFQRDCAARMQWTITSRFADANHAPIVTIDGDRTRRVLQIPVEPGQEVVLDATDSCDPDGDNLTFKWWQYLEPSSNNNNPRRDVAELALTSTSSPRITVTIPPSEVIRQEGRNTHPESDKHLHLIVEVSDGTLVSYRRIIFTVPGLGATWDQKKSHDEL
;
A
#
# COMPACT_ATOMS: atom_id res chain seq x y z
N MET A 1 3.39 -8.14 20.77
CA MET A 1 3.13 -6.73 20.38
C MET A 1 1.62 -6.55 20.38
N GLY A 2 1.06 -5.74 21.28
CA GLY A 2 -0.39 -5.68 21.51
C GLY A 2 -1.17 -4.92 20.42
N SER A 3 -2.46 -5.19 20.30
CA SER A 3 -3.42 -4.60 19.34
C SER A 3 -3.62 -3.08 19.48
N HIS A 4 -2.97 -2.43 20.45
CA HIS A 4 -3.16 -1.01 20.79
C HIS A 4 -2.07 -0.06 20.27
N VAL A 5 -1.09 -0.55 19.49
CA VAL A 5 0.03 0.27 19.03
C VAL A 5 0.00 0.53 17.52
N THR A 6 -1.16 1.00 17.03
CA THR A 6 -1.42 1.30 15.61
C THR A 6 -0.56 2.43 15.05
N VAL A 7 -0.06 3.33 15.92
CA VAL A 7 0.82 4.46 15.55
C VAL A 7 2.31 4.10 15.64
N TRP A 8 2.69 3.14 16.50
CA TRP A 8 4.10 2.92 16.82
C TRP A 8 4.94 2.42 15.66
N ARG A 9 4.35 1.61 14.76
CA ARG A 9 5.07 1.17 13.56
C ARG A 9 5.49 2.32 12.65
N TRP A 10 4.80 3.46 12.73
CA TRP A 10 5.06 4.66 11.94
C TRP A 10 5.92 5.69 12.67
N ARG A 11 6.32 5.40 13.92
CA ARG A 11 7.02 6.34 14.82
C ARG A 11 8.23 6.99 14.19
N GLU A 12 9.11 6.16 13.65
CA GLU A 12 10.34 6.65 13.07
C GLU A 12 10.07 7.56 11.86
N ALA A 13 9.18 7.14 10.95
CA ALA A 13 8.84 7.92 9.77
C ALA A 13 8.25 9.29 10.12
N PHE A 14 7.26 9.38 11.03
CA PHE A 14 6.66 10.68 11.37
C PHE A 14 7.60 11.56 12.19
N GLN A 15 8.51 10.99 13.00
CA GLN A 15 9.51 11.78 13.72
C GLN A 15 10.53 12.38 12.76
N ARG A 16 10.99 11.62 11.77
CA ARG A 16 11.91 12.10 10.73
C ARG A 16 11.25 13.15 9.82
N ASP A 17 10.00 12.95 9.42
CA ASP A 17 9.23 13.95 8.65
C ASP A 17 9.08 15.27 9.45
N CYS A 18 8.76 15.19 10.75
CA CYS A 18 8.70 16.37 11.61
C CYS A 18 10.05 17.09 11.69
N ALA A 19 11.14 16.36 11.89
CA ALA A 19 12.49 16.94 11.94
C ALA A 19 12.87 17.65 10.62
N ALA A 20 12.60 17.02 9.47
CA ALA A 20 12.85 17.63 8.16
C ALA A 20 12.01 18.92 7.99
N ARG A 21 10.72 18.89 8.36
CA ARG A 21 9.86 20.08 8.30
C ARG A 21 10.32 21.21 9.22
N MET A 22 10.90 20.89 10.38
CA MET A 22 11.51 21.93 11.23
C MET A 22 12.72 22.56 10.52
N GLN A 23 13.55 21.75 9.86
CA GLN A 23 14.68 22.25 9.06
C GLN A 23 14.21 23.20 7.96
N TRP A 24 13.09 22.88 7.29
CA TRP A 24 12.50 23.74 6.24
C TRP A 24 12.16 25.15 6.74
N THR A 25 11.86 25.32 8.04
CA THR A 25 11.48 26.63 8.58
C THR A 25 12.67 27.57 8.83
N ILE A 26 13.88 27.02 8.92
CA ILE A 26 15.10 27.78 9.19
C ILE A 26 16.04 27.85 7.99
N THR A 27 15.68 27.21 6.88
CA THR A 27 16.38 27.28 5.60
C THR A 27 15.57 28.10 4.60
N SER A 28 16.24 28.95 3.83
CA SER A 28 15.60 29.77 2.80
C SER A 28 15.65 29.14 1.40
N ARG A 29 16.53 28.15 1.20
CA ARG A 29 16.68 27.43 -0.06
C ARG A 29 16.16 26.01 0.08
N PHE A 30 15.50 25.54 -0.98
CA PHE A 30 15.03 24.16 -1.10
C PHE A 30 16.16 23.16 -0.84
N ALA A 31 17.26 23.26 -1.58
CA ALA A 31 18.40 22.34 -1.50
C ALA A 31 19.13 22.27 -0.13
N ASP A 32 18.77 23.12 0.85
CA ASP A 32 19.37 23.10 2.19
C ASP A 32 18.60 22.21 3.18
N ALA A 33 17.55 21.52 2.72
CA ALA A 33 16.82 20.56 3.53
C ALA A 33 16.31 19.38 2.68
N ASN A 34 16.14 18.23 3.33
CA ASN A 34 15.68 17.01 2.65
C ASN A 34 14.16 17.00 2.44
N HIS A 35 13.68 16.42 1.34
CA HIS A 35 12.27 16.30 0.96
C HIS A 35 11.88 14.86 0.72
N ALA A 36 10.65 14.51 1.10
CA ALA A 36 10.20 13.13 0.98
C ALA A 36 10.11 12.69 -0.51
N PRO A 37 10.46 11.43 -0.82
CA PRO A 37 10.32 10.87 -2.17
C PRO A 37 8.91 11.00 -2.74
N ILE A 38 8.81 11.08 -4.07
CA ILE A 38 7.54 11.07 -4.78
C ILE A 38 7.32 9.67 -5.37
N VAL A 39 6.32 8.95 -4.83
CA VAL A 39 5.96 7.61 -5.30
C VAL A 39 5.03 7.71 -6.50
N THR A 40 5.44 7.06 -7.59
CA THR A 40 4.63 6.89 -8.80
C THR A 40 4.34 5.40 -8.97
N ILE A 41 3.10 5.02 -9.29
CA ILE A 41 2.77 3.63 -9.65
C ILE A 41 2.05 3.64 -10.99
N ASP A 42 2.58 2.93 -11.98
CA ASP A 42 2.02 2.81 -13.34
C ASP A 42 1.69 4.18 -13.96
N GLY A 43 2.57 5.17 -13.73
CA GLY A 43 2.40 6.56 -14.18
C GLY A 43 1.50 7.45 -13.29
N ASP A 44 0.79 6.89 -12.30
CA ASP A 44 0.00 7.67 -11.36
C ASP A 44 0.88 8.27 -10.24
N ARG A 45 1.12 9.58 -10.35
CA ARG A 45 1.91 10.40 -9.40
C ARG A 45 1.06 11.03 -8.27
N THR A 46 -0.23 10.72 -8.20
CA THR A 46 -1.10 11.33 -7.17
C THR A 46 -0.73 10.83 -5.78
N ARG A 47 -1.48 11.22 -4.74
CA ARG A 47 -1.34 10.65 -3.38
C ARG A 47 -2.56 9.83 -2.94
N ARG A 48 -3.49 9.56 -3.86
CA ARG A 48 -4.70 8.79 -3.59
C ARG A 48 -4.39 7.31 -3.37
N VAL A 49 -5.29 6.62 -2.69
CA VAL A 49 -5.25 5.17 -2.62
C VAL A 49 -5.59 4.61 -4.00
N LEU A 50 -4.77 3.71 -4.54
CA LEU A 50 -5.08 2.99 -5.77
C LEU A 50 -6.07 1.88 -5.47
N GLN A 51 -7.12 1.80 -6.28
CA GLN A 51 -8.12 0.74 -6.19
C GLN A 51 -8.11 -0.03 -7.51
N ILE A 52 -7.84 -1.33 -7.44
CA ILE A 52 -7.71 -2.20 -8.62
C ILE A 52 -8.69 -3.36 -8.44
N PRO A 53 -9.79 -3.42 -9.20
CA PRO A 53 -10.63 -4.60 -9.22
C PRO A 53 -9.87 -5.76 -9.87
N VAL A 54 -9.95 -6.94 -9.27
CA VAL A 54 -9.19 -8.13 -9.71
C VAL A 54 -10.03 -9.40 -9.58
N GLU A 55 -9.67 -10.39 -10.38
CA GLU A 55 -10.21 -11.75 -10.27
C GLU A 55 -9.32 -12.62 -9.36
N PRO A 56 -9.90 -13.63 -8.68
CA PRO A 56 -9.10 -14.60 -7.95
C PRO A 56 -8.09 -15.31 -8.88
N GLY A 57 -6.84 -15.48 -8.43
CA GLY A 57 -5.78 -16.05 -9.25
C GLY A 57 -5.13 -15.10 -10.25
N GLN A 58 -5.65 -13.87 -10.42
CA GLN A 58 -5.09 -12.90 -11.36
C GLN A 58 -3.68 -12.45 -10.93
N GLU A 59 -2.82 -12.21 -11.91
CA GLU A 59 -1.54 -11.52 -11.72
C GLU A 59 -1.67 -10.05 -12.11
N VAL A 60 -1.14 -9.16 -11.26
CA VAL A 60 -1.08 -7.72 -11.49
C VAL A 60 0.35 -7.26 -11.40
N VAL A 61 0.85 -6.63 -12.45
CA VAL A 61 2.16 -5.96 -12.43
C VAL A 61 1.97 -4.57 -11.86
N LEU A 62 2.80 -4.19 -10.89
CA LEU A 62 2.89 -2.84 -10.35
C LEU A 62 4.28 -2.29 -10.63
N ASP A 63 4.34 -1.11 -11.26
CA ASP A 63 5.59 -0.48 -11.62
C ASP A 63 5.81 0.85 -10.90
N ALA A 64 6.79 0.88 -9.99
CA ALA A 64 7.20 2.07 -9.26
C ALA A 64 8.47 2.73 -9.79
N THR A 65 8.99 2.32 -10.96
CA THR A 65 10.27 2.83 -11.49
C THR A 65 10.29 4.33 -11.72
N ASP A 66 9.14 4.94 -11.98
CA ASP A 66 9.00 6.39 -12.21
C ASP A 66 8.91 7.20 -10.89
N SER A 67 9.12 6.54 -9.76
CA SER A 67 9.29 7.23 -8.47
C SER A 67 10.60 8.00 -8.46
N CYS A 68 10.59 9.19 -7.87
CA CYS A 68 11.75 10.08 -7.89
C CYS A 68 11.93 10.80 -6.57
N ASP A 69 13.18 11.09 -6.24
CA ASP A 69 13.54 11.94 -5.13
C ASP A 69 13.73 13.40 -5.61
N PRO A 70 13.10 14.41 -4.99
CA PRO A 70 13.25 15.81 -5.39
C PRO A 70 14.67 16.36 -5.19
N ASP A 71 15.44 15.80 -4.26
CA ASP A 71 16.79 16.20 -3.91
C ASP A 71 17.85 15.40 -4.69
N GLY A 72 17.41 14.33 -5.38
CA GLY A 72 18.24 13.50 -6.25
C GLY A 72 18.85 12.29 -5.54
N ASP A 73 18.34 11.94 -4.35
CA ASP A 73 18.80 10.79 -3.59
C ASP A 73 18.38 9.44 -4.19
N ASN A 74 19.16 8.40 -3.86
CA ASN A 74 18.84 7.04 -4.28
C ASN A 74 17.65 6.48 -3.51
N LEU A 75 16.72 5.86 -4.23
CA LEU A 75 15.52 5.30 -3.63
C LEU A 75 15.64 3.81 -3.33
N THR A 76 15.07 3.42 -2.19
CA THR A 76 14.85 2.03 -1.81
C THR A 76 13.36 1.73 -1.75
N PHE A 77 12.97 0.53 -2.18
CA PHE A 77 11.58 0.11 -2.24
C PHE A 77 11.33 -1.02 -1.26
N LYS A 78 10.16 -1.03 -0.65
CA LYS A 78 9.70 -2.11 0.21
C LYS A 78 8.21 -2.33 0.04
N TRP A 79 7.85 -3.53 -0.41
CA TRP A 79 6.47 -3.96 -0.61
C TRP A 79 6.05 -4.89 0.51
N TRP A 80 4.88 -4.64 1.09
CA TRP A 80 4.34 -5.49 2.14
C TRP A 80 2.81 -5.41 2.22
N GLN A 81 2.20 -6.55 2.54
CA GLN A 81 0.75 -6.65 2.67
C GLN A 81 0.30 -6.12 4.02
N TYR A 82 -0.68 -5.21 4.02
CA TYR A 82 -1.27 -4.65 5.21
C TYR A 82 -2.52 -5.45 5.61
N LEU A 83 -2.32 -6.49 6.43
CA LEU A 83 -3.36 -7.46 6.77
C LEU A 83 -4.44 -6.86 7.68
N GLU A 84 -4.05 -6.04 8.66
CA GLU A 84 -4.98 -5.49 9.67
C GLU A 84 -6.21 -4.79 9.07
N PRO A 85 -6.10 -3.88 8.08
CA PRO A 85 -7.28 -3.26 7.45
C PRO A 85 -8.01 -4.17 6.45
N SER A 86 -7.43 -5.31 6.08
CA SER A 86 -8.05 -6.28 5.16
C SER A 86 -8.96 -7.28 5.92
N SER A 87 -8.92 -7.26 7.26
CA SER A 87 -9.60 -8.21 8.16
C SER A 87 -10.83 -7.58 8.80
N ASN A 88 -11.85 -8.40 9.08
CA ASN A 88 -13.03 -7.98 9.84
C ASN A 88 -13.06 -8.50 11.28
N ASN A 89 -11.99 -9.19 11.71
CA ASN A 89 -11.83 -9.69 13.06
C ASN A 89 -10.45 -9.35 13.66
N ASN A 90 -10.23 -9.77 14.91
CA ASN A 90 -9.02 -9.47 15.67
C ASN A 90 -7.83 -10.42 15.38
N ASN A 91 -7.92 -11.27 14.35
CA ASN A 91 -6.85 -12.17 13.92
C ASN A 91 -6.60 -12.08 12.40
N PRO A 92 -6.08 -10.94 11.92
CA PRO A 92 -5.93 -10.67 10.49
C PRO A 92 -5.03 -11.67 9.75
N ARG A 93 -4.04 -12.26 10.44
CA ARG A 93 -3.16 -13.29 9.83
C ARG A 93 -3.90 -14.57 9.50
N ARG A 94 -4.93 -14.91 10.29
CA ARG A 94 -5.78 -16.08 10.01
C ARG A 94 -6.89 -15.72 9.02
N ASP A 95 -7.41 -14.50 9.12
CA ASP A 95 -8.56 -14.03 8.33
C ASP A 95 -8.21 -13.76 6.86
N VAL A 96 -7.10 -13.08 6.62
CA VAL A 96 -6.76 -12.51 5.31
C VAL A 96 -5.88 -13.47 4.51
N ALA A 97 -6.21 -13.66 3.23
CA ALA A 97 -5.37 -14.42 2.32
C ALA A 97 -4.09 -13.65 1.96
N GLU A 98 -2.94 -14.32 1.97
CA GLU A 98 -1.65 -13.70 1.69
C GLU A 98 -1.44 -13.50 0.19
N LEU A 99 -1.01 -12.31 -0.22
CA LEU A 99 -0.61 -12.01 -1.59
C LEU A 99 0.77 -12.62 -1.87
N ALA A 100 0.93 -13.27 -3.02
CA ALA A 100 2.26 -13.68 -3.47
C ALA A 100 2.92 -12.54 -4.25
N LEU A 101 4.18 -12.22 -3.91
CA LEU A 101 4.95 -11.15 -4.53
C LEU A 101 6.22 -11.73 -5.15
N THR A 102 6.55 -11.36 -6.38
CA THR A 102 7.80 -11.81 -7.03
C THR A 102 9.07 -11.24 -6.39
N SER A 103 8.95 -10.07 -5.76
CA SER A 103 9.99 -9.43 -4.96
C SER A 103 9.34 -8.49 -3.95
N THR A 104 10.07 -8.16 -2.88
CA THR A 104 9.65 -7.14 -1.92
C THR A 104 10.49 -5.88 -1.97
N SER A 105 11.57 -5.84 -2.77
CA SER A 105 12.50 -4.71 -2.82
C SER A 105 12.78 -4.15 -4.22
N SER A 106 12.19 -4.76 -5.26
CA SER A 106 12.28 -4.27 -6.63
C SER A 106 11.32 -3.09 -6.86
N PRO A 107 11.69 -2.09 -7.69
CA PRO A 107 10.76 -1.04 -8.10
C PRO A 107 9.57 -1.57 -8.92
N ARG A 108 9.76 -2.67 -9.64
CA ARG A 108 8.70 -3.36 -10.39
C ARG A 108 8.47 -4.75 -9.82
N ILE A 109 7.22 -5.08 -9.49
CA ILE A 109 6.83 -6.38 -8.94
C ILE A 109 5.58 -6.93 -9.64
N THR A 110 5.40 -8.24 -9.54
CA THR A 110 4.14 -8.90 -9.88
C THR A 110 3.50 -9.39 -8.60
N VAL A 111 2.21 -9.10 -8.45
CA VAL A 111 1.36 -9.52 -7.34
C VAL A 111 0.40 -10.58 -7.86
N THR A 112 0.42 -11.78 -7.28
CA THR A 112 -0.55 -12.82 -7.60
C THR A 112 -1.64 -12.82 -6.53
N ILE A 113 -2.88 -12.62 -6.98
CA ILE A 113 -4.07 -12.69 -6.14
C ILE A 113 -4.35 -14.16 -5.82
N PRO A 114 -4.62 -14.52 -4.56
CA PRO A 114 -4.91 -15.91 -4.21
C PRO A 114 -6.14 -16.46 -4.97
N PRO A 115 -6.19 -17.76 -5.23
CA PRO A 115 -7.32 -18.37 -5.91
C PRO A 115 -8.59 -18.34 -5.03
N SER A 116 -9.76 -18.49 -5.64
CA SER A 116 -11.04 -18.27 -4.97
C SER A 116 -11.24 -19.20 -3.76
N GLU A 117 -10.73 -20.42 -3.82
CA GLU A 117 -10.83 -21.44 -2.77
C GLU A 117 -10.08 -21.01 -1.50
N VAL A 118 -9.01 -20.21 -1.65
CA VAL A 118 -8.22 -19.69 -0.53
C VAL A 118 -8.86 -18.42 0.03
N ILE A 119 -9.30 -17.51 -0.85
CA ILE A 119 -9.92 -16.24 -0.43
C ILE A 119 -11.25 -16.46 0.31
N ARG A 120 -12.01 -17.48 -0.11
CA ARG A 120 -13.36 -17.79 0.41
C ARG A 120 -13.40 -19.05 1.27
N GLN A 121 -12.27 -19.51 1.78
CA GLN A 121 -12.19 -20.68 2.64
C GLN A 121 -13.06 -20.49 3.90
N GLU A 122 -13.90 -21.47 4.23
CA GLU A 122 -14.68 -21.43 5.47
C GLU A 122 -13.78 -21.27 6.71
N GLY A 123 -14.16 -20.36 7.60
CA GLY A 123 -13.36 -19.99 8.78
C GLY A 123 -12.30 -18.91 8.53
N ARG A 124 -12.15 -18.45 7.28
CA ARG A 124 -11.55 -17.16 6.92
C ARG A 124 -12.66 -16.23 6.43
N ASN A 125 -12.61 -14.96 6.82
CA ASN A 125 -13.55 -13.90 6.48
C ASN A 125 -15.00 -14.22 6.89
N THR A 126 -15.53 -13.45 7.85
CA THR A 126 -16.90 -13.62 8.38
C THR A 126 -18.03 -13.65 7.31
N HIS A 127 -17.76 -13.21 6.08
CA HIS A 127 -18.70 -13.19 4.94
C HIS A 127 -18.00 -13.59 3.62
N PRO A 128 -17.87 -14.87 3.27
CA PRO A 128 -17.14 -15.33 2.08
C PRO A 128 -17.72 -14.81 0.75
N GLU A 129 -19.02 -14.55 0.71
CA GLU A 129 -19.75 -14.04 -0.46
C GLU A 129 -19.57 -12.54 -0.71
N SER A 130 -19.12 -11.77 0.29
CA SER A 130 -18.91 -10.32 0.16
C SER A 130 -17.62 -9.99 -0.61
N ASP A 131 -17.48 -8.73 -1.02
CA ASP A 131 -16.23 -8.19 -1.55
C ASP A 131 -15.05 -8.45 -0.58
N LYS A 132 -13.87 -8.60 -1.16
CA LYS A 132 -12.62 -8.79 -0.42
C LYS A 132 -11.63 -7.73 -0.85
N HIS A 133 -11.16 -6.94 0.12
CA HIS A 133 -10.19 -5.89 -0.10
C HIS A 133 -8.84 -6.32 0.47
N LEU A 134 -7.85 -6.54 -0.40
CA LEU A 134 -6.50 -6.90 -0.01
C LEU A 134 -5.60 -5.67 -0.14
N HIS A 135 -5.07 -5.21 0.99
CA HIS A 135 -4.24 -4.02 1.04
C HIS A 135 -2.77 -4.34 0.85
N LEU A 136 -2.13 -3.68 -0.11
CA LEU A 136 -0.69 -3.68 -0.33
C LEU A 136 -0.15 -2.27 -0.12
N ILE A 137 1.02 -2.16 0.51
CA ILE A 137 1.74 -0.90 0.69
C ILE A 137 3.07 -1.01 -0.03
N VAL A 138 3.40 0.02 -0.81
CA VAL A 138 4.80 0.32 -1.15
C VAL A 138 5.28 1.45 -0.24
N GLU A 139 6.45 1.22 0.33
CA GLU A 139 7.24 2.15 1.09
C GLU A 139 8.47 2.51 0.24
N VAL A 140 8.65 3.80 -0.03
CA VAL A 140 9.78 4.33 -0.81
C VAL A 140 10.57 5.28 0.07
N SER A 141 11.86 5.02 0.23
CA SER A 141 12.73 5.70 1.17
C SER A 141 13.99 6.24 0.48
N ASP A 142 14.35 7.48 0.81
CA ASP A 142 15.65 8.09 0.47
C ASP A 142 16.77 7.71 1.47
N GLY A 143 16.44 6.89 2.48
CA GLY A 143 17.30 6.52 3.61
C GLY A 143 16.94 7.24 4.92
N THR A 144 16.38 8.45 4.82
CA THR A 144 15.89 9.27 5.92
C THR A 144 14.37 9.39 5.89
N LEU A 145 13.80 10.06 4.88
CA LEU A 145 12.37 10.26 4.70
C LEU A 145 11.76 9.13 3.90
N VAL A 146 10.47 8.93 4.14
CA VAL A 146 9.73 7.80 3.59
C VAL A 146 8.38 8.30 3.09
N SER A 147 8.04 7.89 1.88
CA SER A 147 6.72 8.06 1.29
C SER A 147 6.05 6.71 1.07
N TYR A 148 4.71 6.71 1.14
CA TYR A 148 3.91 5.50 1.01
C TYR A 148 2.88 5.64 -0.10
N ARG A 149 2.58 4.53 -0.77
CA ARG A 149 1.42 4.40 -1.64
C ARG A 149 0.66 3.13 -1.27
N ARG A 150 -0.65 3.27 -1.07
CA ARG A 150 -1.56 2.17 -0.75
C ARG A 150 -2.28 1.72 -2.00
N ILE A 151 -2.28 0.41 -2.24
CA ILE A 151 -3.01 -0.27 -3.29
C ILE A 151 -4.04 -1.18 -2.63
N ILE A 152 -5.28 -1.15 -3.11
CA ILE A 152 -6.38 -2.01 -2.68
C ILE A 152 -6.77 -2.86 -3.87
N PHE A 153 -6.49 -4.15 -3.78
CA PHE A 153 -7.05 -5.12 -4.70
C PHE A 153 -8.44 -5.49 -4.23
N THR A 154 -9.45 -5.29 -5.07
CA THR A 154 -10.82 -5.66 -4.73
C THR A 154 -11.25 -6.86 -5.55
N VAL A 155 -11.45 -7.98 -4.87
CA VAL A 155 -12.08 -9.17 -5.42
C VAL A 155 -13.59 -9.05 -5.18
N PRO A 156 -14.42 -8.88 -6.22
CA PRO A 156 -15.88 -8.84 -6.07
C PRO A 156 -16.45 -10.06 -5.35
N GLY A 157 -17.52 -9.81 -4.61
CA GLY A 157 -18.40 -10.82 -4.06
C GLY A 157 -19.08 -11.67 -5.14
N LEU A 158 -19.66 -12.80 -4.72
CA LEU A 158 -20.40 -13.67 -5.64
C LEU A 158 -21.63 -12.93 -6.19
N GLY A 159 -21.74 -12.85 -7.52
CA GLY A 159 -22.87 -12.20 -8.19
C GLY A 159 -22.76 -10.67 -8.37
N ALA A 160 -21.65 -10.05 -7.94
CA ALA A 160 -21.39 -8.64 -8.19
C ALA A 160 -20.59 -8.46 -9.50
N THR A 161 -21.13 -7.68 -10.45
CA THR A 161 -20.37 -7.20 -11.62
C THR A 161 -19.83 -5.80 -11.31
N TRP A 162 -18.51 -5.59 -11.44
CA TRP A 162 -17.91 -4.26 -11.30
C TRP A 162 -18.33 -3.37 -12.47
N ASP A 163 -19.22 -2.42 -12.23
CA ASP A 163 -19.44 -1.30 -13.13
C ASP A 163 -18.31 -0.28 -12.93
N GLN A 164 -17.46 -0.12 -13.95
CA GLN A 164 -16.29 0.79 -14.00
C GLN A 164 -16.60 2.28 -13.74
N LYS A 165 -17.86 2.65 -13.48
CA LYS A 165 -18.36 4.04 -13.47
C LYS A 165 -18.61 4.67 -12.11
N LYS A 166 -18.36 4.01 -10.98
CA LYS A 166 -18.53 4.64 -9.65
C LYS A 166 -17.19 4.90 -8.97
N SER A 167 -16.58 6.02 -9.36
CA SER A 167 -15.71 6.79 -8.47
C SER A 167 -16.58 7.33 -7.34
N HIS A 168 -16.68 6.60 -6.24
CA HIS A 168 -17.41 7.04 -5.04
C HIS A 168 -16.43 7.87 -4.19
N ASP A 169 -16.46 9.19 -4.41
CA ASP A 169 -15.88 10.18 -3.50
C ASP A 169 -16.70 10.15 -2.20
N GLU A 170 -16.11 9.72 -1.10
CA GLU A 170 -16.57 10.10 0.24
C GLU A 170 -15.39 10.63 1.07
N LEU A 171 -15.44 11.96 1.24
CA LEU A 171 -15.04 12.84 2.35
C LEU A 171 -13.72 12.55 3.10
#